data_AF-A0A933DUP3-F1
#
_entry.id   AF-A0A933DUP3-F1
#
_cell.length_a   1.000
_cell.length_b   1.000
_cell.length_c   1.000
_cell.angle_alpha   90.00
_cell.angle_beta   90.00
_cell.angle_gamma   90.00
#
_symmetry.space_group_name_H-M   'P 1'
#
loop_
_entity.id
_entity.type
_entity.pdbx_description
1 polymer ?
#
loop_
_entity_poly.entity_id
_entity_poly.type
_entity_poly.pdbx_seq_one_letter_code
_entity_poly.pdbx_strand_id
1 'polypeptide(L)'
;VTGVVLKNIETNATTEHQTNGLFVAIGYTPATTFLKDQLALNEKGYVAVHDRTRTSVEGVFAAGDVEDHRYRQAVTAAAGGCMAAIDAERWLAEQTE
;
A
#
# COMPACT_ATOMS: atom_id res chain seq x y z
N VAL A 1 8.42 7.44 23.72
CA VAL A 1 7.75 6.38 24.52
C VAL A 1 8.63 6.10 25.73
N THR A 2 8.07 6.03 26.93
CA THR A 2 8.81 5.71 28.18
C THR A 2 8.49 4.31 28.69
N GLY A 3 7.34 3.75 28.29
CA GLY A 3 6.91 2.40 28.60
C GLY A 3 5.62 2.07 27.87
N VAL A 4 5.15 0.84 28.08
CA VAL A 4 3.85 0.34 27.61
C VAL A 4 3.12 -0.32 28.77
N VAL A 5 1.80 -0.19 28.80
CA VAL A 5 0.94 -0.96 29.70
C VAL A 5 0.37 -2.12 28.90
N LEU A 6 0.67 -3.35 29.32
CA LEU A 6 0.16 -4.56 28.69
C LEU A 6 -1.05 -5.06 29.47
N LYS A 7 -2.12 -5.43 28.77
CA LYS A 7 -3.27 -6.11 29.35
C LYS A 7 -3.27 -7.56 28.88
N ASN A 8 -3.26 -8.51 29.81
CA ASN A 8 -3.50 -9.91 29.49
C ASN A 8 -4.98 -10.09 29.11
N ILE A 9 -5.25 -10.62 27.91
CA ILE A 9 -6.61 -10.76 27.37
C ILE A 9 -7.41 -11.93 27.98
N GLU A 10 -6.75 -12.86 28.69
CA GLU A 10 -7.39 -13.99 29.37
C GLU A 10 -7.72 -13.65 30.83
N THR A 11 -6.79 -13.02 31.54
CA THR A 11 -6.92 -12.75 32.99
C THR A 11 -7.34 -11.33 33.31
N ASN A 12 -7.31 -10.42 32.33
CA ASN A 12 -7.49 -8.97 32.49
C ASN A 12 -6.45 -8.26 33.38
N ALA A 13 -5.42 -8.95 33.86
CA ALA A 13 -4.34 -8.34 34.61
C ALA A 13 -3.53 -7.36 33.74
N THR A 14 -3.07 -6.27 34.36
CA THR A 14 -2.26 -5.23 33.70
C THR A 14 -0.84 -5.21 34.25
N THR A 15 0.15 -5.07 33.36
CA THR A 15 1.56 -4.90 33.74
C THR A 15 2.19 -3.71 33.03
N GLU A 16 3.09 -3.01 33.72
CA GLU A 16 3.89 -1.94 33.13
C GLU A 16 5.24 -2.46 32.67
N HIS A 17 5.65 -2.10 31.45
CA HIS A 17 6.94 -2.44 30.88
C HIS A 17 7.65 -1.19 30.37
N GLN A 18 8.81 -0.87 30.94
CA GLN A 18 9.63 0.27 30.52
C GLN A 18 10.26 -0.02 29.15
N THR A 19 10.21 0.94 28.22
CA THR A 19 10.83 0.86 26.89
C THR A 19 11.01 2.26 26.31
N ASN A 20 12.04 2.44 25.47
CA ASN A 20 12.28 3.72 24.80
C ASN A 20 11.55 3.83 23.45
N GLY A 21 11.05 2.72 22.90
CA GLY A 21 10.41 2.67 21.59
C GLY A 21 9.33 1.60 21.50
N LEU A 22 8.32 1.89 20.68
CA LEU A 22 7.25 0.96 20.31
C LEU A 22 7.07 1.05 18.79
N PHE A 23 7.18 -0.09 18.12
CA PHE A 23 6.90 -0.23 16.69
C PHE A 23 5.66 -1.11 16.53
N VAL A 24 4.62 -0.56 15.89
CA VAL A 24 3.37 -1.29 15.65
C VAL A 24 3.44 -1.95 14.28
N ALA A 25 3.46 -3.29 14.25
CA ALA A 25 3.63 -4.08 13.04
C ALA A 25 2.44 -5.04 12.80
N ILE A 26 1.22 -4.51 12.85
CA ILE A 26 -0.04 -5.28 12.70
C ILE A 26 -0.53 -5.39 11.25
N GLY A 27 0.33 -5.02 10.30
CA GLY A 27 -0.01 -4.97 8.87
C GLY A 27 -0.49 -3.59 8.41
N TYR A 28 -0.96 -3.53 7.17
CA TYR A 28 -1.35 -2.32 6.47
C TYR A 28 -2.70 -2.55 5.79
N THR A 29 -3.49 -1.49 5.68
CA THR A 29 -4.73 -1.50 4.89
C THR A 29 -4.52 -0.60 3.68
N PRO A 30 -4.38 -1.15 2.45
CA PRO A 30 -4.30 -0.34 1.25
C PRO A 30 -5.61 0.44 1.05
N ALA A 31 -5.50 1.68 0.58
CA ALA A 31 -6.64 2.58 0.41
C ALA A 31 -7.45 2.28 -0.87
N THR A 32 -7.89 1.03 -1.05
CA THR A 32 -8.53 0.53 -2.29
C THR A 32 -10.03 0.29 -2.15
N THR A 33 -10.62 0.53 -0.97
CA THR A 33 -12.04 0.28 -0.69
C THR A 33 -13.01 1.01 -1.63
N PHE A 34 -12.60 2.13 -2.22
CA PHE A 34 -13.43 2.88 -3.18
C PHE A 34 -13.40 2.29 -4.61
N LEU A 35 -12.42 1.42 -4.90
CA LEU A 35 -12.18 0.82 -6.22
C LEU A 35 -12.89 -0.53 -6.39
N LYS A 36 -13.70 -0.95 -5.41
CA LYS A 36 -14.40 -2.26 -5.38
C LYS A 36 -14.93 -2.66 -6.75
N ASP A 37 -14.51 -3.84 -7.19
CA ASP A 37 -14.87 -4.51 -8.45
C ASP A 37 -14.49 -3.76 -9.74
N GLN A 38 -13.94 -2.54 -9.65
CA GLN A 38 -13.47 -1.75 -10.79
C GLN A 38 -12.03 -2.09 -11.19
N LEU A 39 -11.20 -2.52 -10.23
CA LEU A 39 -9.83 -2.98 -10.48
C LEU A 39 -9.57 -4.33 -9.81
N ALA A 40 -8.74 -5.15 -10.45
CA ALA A 40 -8.23 -6.37 -9.85
C ALA A 40 -7.34 -6.03 -8.65
N LEU A 41 -7.65 -6.65 -7.51
CA LEU A 41 -6.86 -6.57 -6.29
C LEU A 41 -6.26 -7.94 -5.99
N ASN A 42 -5.09 -7.99 -5.36
CA ASN A 42 -4.56 -9.24 -4.82
C ASN A 42 -5.30 -9.64 -3.54
N GLU A 43 -5.01 -10.83 -3.01
CA GLU A 43 -5.63 -11.37 -1.79
C GLU A 43 -5.47 -10.48 -0.54
N LYS A 44 -4.50 -9.55 -0.57
CA LYS A 44 -4.22 -8.59 0.51
C LYS A 44 -4.86 -7.21 0.27
N GLY A 45 -5.65 -7.05 -0.79
CA GLY A 45 -6.35 -5.81 -1.14
C GLY A 45 -5.53 -4.75 -1.86
N TYR A 46 -4.27 -5.04 -2.23
CA TYR A 46 -3.44 -4.12 -3.03
C TYR A 46 -3.84 -4.21 -4.49
N VAL A 47 -3.66 -3.12 -5.26
CA VAL A 47 -3.92 -3.13 -6.69
C VAL A 47 -2.98 -4.13 -7.37
N ALA A 48 -3.54 -5.08 -8.11
CA ALA A 48 -2.75 -6.03 -8.87
C ALA A 48 -2.23 -5.33 -10.14
N VAL A 49 -0.92 -5.12 -10.18
CA VAL A 49 -0.25 -4.52 -11.34
C VAL A 49 0.46 -5.58 -12.18
N HIS A 50 0.55 -5.32 -13.48
CA HIS A 50 1.39 -6.06 -14.41
C HIS A 50 2.19 -5.07 -15.26
N ASP A 51 3.28 -5.56 -15.87
CA ASP A 51 4.17 -4.75 -16.72
C ASP A 51 4.50 -3.38 -16.10
N ARG A 52 4.90 -3.41 -14.82
CA ARG A 52 5.17 -2.25 -13.96
C ARG A 52 3.91 -1.63 -13.36
N THR A 53 3.30 -0.64 -14.00
CA THR A 53 2.26 0.20 -13.36
C THR A 53 0.85 -0.05 -13.86
N ARG A 54 0.69 -0.90 -14.88
CA ARG A 54 -0.61 -1.16 -15.52
C ARG A 54 -1.51 -1.98 -14.61
N THR A 55 -2.79 -1.64 -14.58
CA THR A 55 -3.81 -2.38 -13.83
C THR A 55 -4.65 -3.24 -14.76
N SER A 56 -5.65 -3.94 -14.22
CA SER A 56 -6.60 -4.72 -15.02
C SER A 56 -7.47 -3.89 -15.98
N VAL A 57 -7.47 -2.56 -15.87
CA VAL A 57 -8.24 -1.66 -16.74
C VAL A 57 -7.28 -0.81 -17.56
N GLU A 58 -7.51 -0.79 -18.88
CA GLU A 58 -6.71 -0.01 -19.81
C GLU A 58 -6.81 1.49 -19.50
N GLY A 59 -5.68 2.21 -19.59
CA GLY A 59 -5.59 3.62 -19.21
C GLY A 59 -5.61 3.90 -17.71
N VAL A 60 -5.69 2.85 -16.86
CA VAL A 60 -5.62 2.99 -15.40
C VAL A 60 -4.31 2.41 -14.87
N PHE A 61 -3.58 3.22 -14.12
CA PHE A 61 -2.26 2.90 -13.59
C PHE A 61 -2.25 3.02 -12.06
N ALA A 62 -1.43 2.22 -11.39
CA ALA A 62 -1.23 2.27 -9.95
C ALA A 62 0.26 2.44 -9.60
N ALA A 63 0.53 3.18 -8.53
CA ALA A 63 1.89 3.50 -8.12
C ALA A 63 2.00 3.66 -6.60
N GLY A 64 3.15 3.24 -6.06
CA GLY A 64 3.48 3.37 -4.64
C GLY A 64 2.80 2.33 -3.77
N ASP A 65 2.67 2.63 -2.48
CA ASP A 65 2.25 1.65 -1.47
C ASP A 65 0.87 1.00 -1.73
N VAL A 66 0.05 1.55 -2.64
CA VAL A 66 -1.24 0.94 -3.02
C VAL A 66 -1.08 -0.35 -3.83
N GLU A 67 0.08 -0.55 -4.49
CA GLU A 67 0.48 -1.78 -5.17
C GLU A 67 1.71 -2.45 -4.49
N ASP A 68 2.63 -1.63 -3.94
CA ASP A 68 3.85 -2.10 -3.31
C ASP A 68 3.62 -2.53 -1.85
N HIS A 69 3.48 -3.84 -1.67
CA HIS A 69 3.37 -4.47 -0.35
C HIS A 69 4.73 -4.92 0.23
N ARG A 70 5.85 -4.66 -0.47
CA ARG A 70 7.19 -5.17 -0.12
C ARG A 70 8.12 -4.08 0.38
N TYR A 71 8.31 -2.98 -0.35
CA TYR A 71 9.32 -1.97 -0.01
C TYR A 71 8.74 -0.84 0.84
N ARG A 72 7.60 -0.26 0.43
CA ARG A 72 6.89 0.79 1.19
C ARG A 72 7.79 1.93 1.67
N GLN A 73 8.64 2.42 0.76
CA GLN A 73 9.54 3.53 1.03
C GLN A 73 9.14 4.72 0.17
N ALA A 74 9.30 5.94 0.71
CA ALA A 74 9.00 7.16 -0.03
C ALA A 74 9.71 7.22 -1.40
N VAL A 75 10.96 6.75 -1.47
CA VAL A 75 11.73 6.74 -2.72
C VAL A 75 11.22 5.71 -3.73
N THR A 76 10.76 4.53 -3.29
CA THR A 76 10.18 3.53 -4.20
C THR A 76 8.81 3.99 -4.69
N ALA A 77 8.01 4.60 -3.81
CA ALA A 77 6.73 5.20 -4.20
C ALA A 77 6.89 6.35 -5.21
N ALA A 78 7.88 7.22 -5.02
CA ALA A 78 8.19 8.29 -5.97
C ALA A 78 8.62 7.75 -7.34
N ALA A 79 9.46 6.71 -7.37
CA ALA A 79 9.83 6.03 -8.61
C ALA A 79 8.61 5.39 -9.30
N GLY A 80 7.72 4.75 -8.52
CA GLY A 80 6.44 4.25 -9.00
C GLY A 80 5.59 5.33 -9.68
N GLY A 81 5.49 6.50 -9.05
CA GLY A 81 4.75 7.64 -9.61
C GLY A 81 5.34 8.13 -10.93
N CYS A 82 6.66 8.20 -11.03
CA CYS A 82 7.35 8.56 -12.29
C CYS A 82 7.04 7.55 -13.41
N MET A 83 7.12 6.25 -13.12
CA MET A 83 6.78 5.20 -14.09
C MET A 83 5.33 5.32 -14.55
N ALA A 84 4.37 5.49 -13.63
CA ALA A 84 2.96 5.59 -13.97
C ALA A 84 2.65 6.83 -14.81
N ALA A 85 3.32 7.96 -14.54
CA ALA A 85 3.17 9.18 -15.34
C ALA A 85 3.64 8.98 -16.78
N ILE A 86 4.79 8.32 -17.00
CA ILE A 86 5.31 8.03 -18.34
C ILE A 86 4.42 7.01 -19.06
N ASP A 87 3.96 5.97 -18.36
CA ASP A 87 3.07 4.96 -18.94
C ASP A 87 1.71 5.57 -19.34
N ALA A 88 1.18 6.49 -18.53
CA ALA A 88 -0.04 7.22 -18.85
C ALA A 88 0.14 8.19 -20.02
N GLU A 89 1.26 8.91 -20.09
CA GLU A 89 1.57 9.82 -21.20
C GLU A 89 1.62 9.07 -22.53
N ARG A 90 2.32 7.94 -22.58
CA ARG A 90 2.40 7.09 -23.78
C ARG A 90 1.04 6.54 -24.18
N TRP A 91 0.27 6.04 -23.20
CA TRP A 91 -1.06 5.53 -23.49
C TRP A 91 -1.96 6.60 -24.09
N LEU A 92 -1.95 7.83 -23.54
CA LEU A 92 -2.73 8.95 -24.09
C LEU A 92 -2.30 9.33 -25.52
N ALA A 93 -1.01 9.30 -25.81
CA ALA A 93 -0.49 9.55 -27.15
C ALA A 93 -1.04 8.51 -28.16
N GLU A 94 -1.05 7.23 -27.78
CA GLU A 94 -1.60 6.13 -28.60
C GLU A 94 -3.11 6.24 -28.82
N GLN A 95 -3.87 6.88 -27.92
CA GLN A 95 -5.33 7.09 -28.09
C GLN A 95 -5.69 8.23 -29.05
N THR A 96 -4.73 9.08 -29.41
CA THR A 96 -4.97 10.28 -30.23
C THR A 96 -4.65 10.05 -31.72
N GLU A 97 -4.09 8.89 -32.07
CA GLU A 97 -3.88 8.42 -33.45
C GLU A 97 -5.11 7.68 -34.01
#